data_AF-A0A0G1ZKQ6-F1
#
_entry.id   AF-A0A0G1ZKQ6-F1
#
_cell.length_a   1.000
_cell.length_b   1.000
_cell.length_c   1.000
_cell.angle_alpha   90.00
_cell.angle_beta   90.00
_cell.angle_gamma   90.00
#
_symmetry.space_group_name_H-M   'P 1'
#
loop_
_entity.id
_entity.type
_entity.pdbx_description
1 polymer ?
#
loop_
_entity_poly.entity_id
_entity_poly.type
_entity_poly.pdbx_seq_one_letter_code
_entity_poly.pdbx_strand_id
1 'polypeptide(L)'
;MNMAKSVAFILAISFLAVALFGFSDAHLGMQSHGSDCVAATVLSADCPRGGSLFASFAFHMDAFKDFTAATASSAALLLFALAFALVLVFVGSSLSPPQFKDRIFYSLYAFNRSRDRWLLRWLALHENSPATL
;
A
#
# COMPACT_ATOMS: atom_id res chain seq x y z
N MET A 1 7.02 19.43 -3.18
CA MET A 1 5.62 18.94 -3.27
C MET A 1 5.18 18.56 -1.86
N ASN A 2 4.10 19.15 -1.32
CA ASN A 2 3.67 18.91 0.06
C ASN A 2 3.38 17.42 0.26
N MET A 3 3.72 16.85 1.42
CA MET A 3 3.61 15.41 1.70
C MET A 3 2.20 14.86 1.41
N ALA A 4 1.16 15.64 1.73
CA ALA A 4 -0.24 15.30 1.41
C ALA A 4 -0.52 15.21 -0.11
N LYS A 5 0.11 16.07 -0.92
CA LYS A 5 -0.05 16.04 -2.39
C LYS A 5 0.64 14.82 -3.00
N SER A 6 1.79 14.43 -2.46
CA SER A 6 2.49 13.21 -2.89
C SER A 6 1.71 11.95 -2.54
N VAL A 7 1.14 11.87 -1.34
CA VAL A 7 0.28 10.74 -0.93
C VAL A 7 -0.98 10.66 -1.79
N ALA A 8 -1.66 11.78 -2.03
CA ALA A 8 -2.84 11.81 -2.89
C ALA A 8 -2.51 11.37 -4.33
N PHE A 9 -1.36 11.79 -4.86
CA PHE A 9 -0.91 11.42 -6.19
C PHE A 9 -0.60 9.91 -6.30
N ILE A 10 0.10 9.35 -5.30
CA ILE A 10 0.37 7.91 -5.25
C ILE A 10 -0.94 7.12 -5.16
N LEU A 11 -1.88 7.53 -4.30
CA LEU A 11 -3.18 6.88 -4.18
C LEU A 11 -3.96 6.93 -5.50
N ALA A 12 -3.99 8.07 -6.18
CA ALA A 12 -4.66 8.21 -7.47
C ALA A 12 -4.05 7.28 -8.52
N ILE A 13 -2.72 7.18 -8.60
CA ILE A 13 -2.04 6.28 -9.53
C ILE A 13 -2.28 4.82 -9.16
N SER A 14 -2.25 4.46 -7.88
CA SER A 14 -2.55 3.10 -7.43
C SER A 14 -3.98 2.68 -7.78
N PHE A 15 -4.95 3.57 -7.57
CA PHE A 15 -6.34 3.33 -7.99
C PHE A 15 -6.45 3.16 -9.50
N LEU A 16 -5.77 4.02 -10.27
CA LEU A 16 -5.76 3.94 -11.72
C LEU A 16 -5.09 2.64 -12.21
N ALA A 17 -3.99 2.22 -11.59
CA ALA A 17 -3.30 0.99 -11.92
C ALA A 17 -4.17 -0.24 -11.60
N VAL A 18 -4.84 -0.27 -10.45
CA VAL A 18 -5.79 -1.35 -10.11
C VAL A 18 -6.97 -1.36 -11.08
N ALA A 19 -7.50 -0.19 -11.45
CA ALA A 19 -8.60 -0.07 -12.41
C ALA A 19 -8.21 -0.50 -13.83
N LEU A 20 -6.97 -0.29 -14.25
CA LEU A 20 -6.50 -0.65 -15.59
C LEU A 20 -5.97 -2.09 -15.66
N PHE A 21 -5.20 -2.53 -14.66
CA PHE A 21 -4.51 -3.82 -14.66
C PHE A 21 -5.20 -4.91 -13.83
N GLY A 22 -6.17 -4.58 -12.98
CA GLY A 22 -6.94 -5.58 -12.24
C GLY A 22 -7.75 -6.51 -13.15
N PHE A 23 -8.16 -6.02 -14.32
CA PHE A 23 -8.94 -6.81 -15.30
C PHE A 23 -8.08 -7.77 -16.14
N SER A 24 -6.79 -7.52 -16.28
CA SER A 24 -5.90 -8.44 -17.01
C SER A 24 -5.73 -9.78 -16.31
N ASP A 25 -5.68 -9.79 -14.97
CA ASP A 25 -5.61 -11.01 -14.17
C ASP A 25 -6.94 -11.79 -14.22
N ALA A 26 -8.05 -11.05 -14.22
CA ALA A 26 -9.37 -11.64 -14.43
C ALA A 26 -9.45 -12.39 -15.78
N HIS A 27 -9.02 -11.77 -16.89
CA HIS A 27 -9.06 -12.38 -18.23
C HIS A 27 -8.22 -13.67 -18.34
N LEU A 28 -7.02 -13.70 -17.76
CA LEU A 28 -6.15 -14.88 -17.78
C LEU A 28 -6.74 -16.04 -16.96
N GLY A 29 -7.40 -15.74 -15.84
CA GLY A 29 -8.13 -16.73 -15.04
C GLY A 29 -9.39 -17.28 -15.71
N MET A 30 -10.05 -16.50 -16.59
CA MET A 30 -11.32 -16.91 -17.22
C MET A 30 -11.20 -18.05 -18.21
N GLN A 31 -10.03 -18.31 -18.80
CA GLN A 31 -9.87 -19.45 -19.71
C GLN A 31 -10.01 -20.80 -18.97
N SER A 32 -9.82 -20.81 -17.65
CA SER A 32 -9.92 -22.01 -16.81
C SER A 32 -11.33 -22.23 -16.24
N HIS A 33 -12.13 -21.17 -16.09
CA HIS A 33 -13.48 -21.23 -15.53
C HIS A 33 -14.52 -21.35 -16.65
N GLY A 34 -14.89 -22.57 -17.01
CA GLY A 34 -15.99 -22.81 -17.97
C GLY A 34 -17.32 -22.30 -17.43
N SER A 35 -18.11 -21.61 -18.28
CA SER A 35 -19.51 -21.09 -18.11
C SER A 35 -19.84 -20.25 -16.86
N ASP A 36 -19.27 -20.55 -15.71
CA ASP A 36 -19.66 -20.01 -14.41
C ASP A 36 -18.77 -18.81 -14.07
N CYS A 37 -19.11 -17.67 -14.66
CA CYS A 37 -18.55 -16.39 -14.24
C CYS A 37 -19.61 -15.60 -13.47
N VAL A 38 -19.20 -14.95 -12.37
CA VAL A 38 -20.13 -14.15 -11.54
C VAL A 38 -20.81 -13.04 -12.35
N ALA A 39 -20.10 -12.45 -13.32
CA ALA A 39 -20.67 -11.44 -14.22
C ALA A 39 -21.86 -11.97 -15.04
N ALA A 40 -21.88 -13.27 -15.41
CA ALA A 40 -23.00 -13.88 -16.10
C ALA A 40 -24.27 -13.92 -15.25
N THR A 41 -24.13 -14.09 -13.94
CA THR A 41 -25.28 -14.08 -13.01
C THR A 41 -25.87 -12.68 -12.85
N VAL A 42 -25.02 -11.64 -12.84
CA VAL A 42 -25.48 -10.24 -12.72
C VAL A 42 -26.16 -9.79 -14.00
N LEU A 43 -25.56 -10.07 -15.16
CA LEU A 43 -26.07 -9.66 -16.46
C LEU A 43 -27.14 -10.60 -17.03
N SER A 44 -27.38 -11.76 -16.39
CA SER A 44 -28.21 -12.84 -16.92
C SER A 44 -27.83 -13.21 -18.36
N ALA A 45 -26.52 -13.23 -18.66
CA ALA A 45 -25.97 -13.42 -20.00
C ALA A 45 -24.76 -14.35 -19.97
N ASP A 46 -24.53 -15.11 -21.04
CA ASP A 46 -23.39 -16.01 -21.12
C ASP A 46 -22.06 -15.27 -21.09
N CYS A 47 -21.09 -15.85 -20.38
CA CYS A 47 -19.76 -15.29 -20.34
C CYS A 47 -19.10 -15.33 -21.74
N PRO A 48 -18.55 -14.22 -22.25
CA PRO A 48 -18.01 -14.17 -23.61
C PRO A 48 -16.78 -15.08 -23.75
N ARG A 49 -16.98 -16.27 -24.33
CA ARG A 49 -15.92 -17.26 -24.59
C ARG A 49 -15.12 -16.87 -25.83
N GLY A 50 -13.80 -16.71 -25.68
CA GLY A 50 -12.91 -16.43 -26.82
C GLY A 50 -13.07 -15.03 -27.43
N GLY A 51 -13.71 -14.10 -26.73
CA GLY A 51 -13.83 -12.70 -27.16
C GLY A 51 -12.53 -11.92 -27.01
N SER A 52 -12.45 -10.74 -27.63
CA SER A 52 -11.32 -9.82 -27.44
C SER A 52 -11.22 -9.36 -25.98
N LEU A 53 -10.02 -8.97 -25.54
CA LEU A 53 -9.79 -8.36 -24.21
C LEU A 53 -10.77 -7.20 -23.94
N PHE A 54 -11.09 -6.42 -24.98
CA PHE A 54 -12.03 -5.32 -24.92
C PHE A 54 -13.48 -5.79 -24.66
N ALA A 55 -13.93 -6.86 -25.31
CA ALA A 55 -15.27 -7.43 -25.08
C ALA A 55 -15.40 -7.99 -23.66
N SER A 56 -14.34 -8.66 -23.17
CA SER A 56 -14.28 -9.12 -21.78
C SER A 56 -14.33 -7.94 -20.80
N PHE A 57 -13.59 -6.87 -21.05
CA PHE A 57 -13.58 -5.67 -20.21
C PHE A 57 -14.95 -4.98 -20.17
N ALA A 58 -15.58 -4.78 -21.34
CA ALA A 58 -16.90 -4.18 -21.43
C ALA A 58 -17.95 -4.98 -20.65
N PHE A 59 -17.94 -6.31 -20.79
CA PHE A 59 -18.84 -7.22 -20.06
C PHE A 59 -18.69 -7.09 -18.53
N HIS A 60 -17.46 -7.01 -18.02
CA HIS A 60 -17.23 -6.84 -16.58
C HIS A 60 -17.61 -5.43 -16.10
N MET A 61 -17.41 -4.41 -16.92
CA MET A 61 -17.81 -3.04 -16.59
C MET A 61 -19.32 -2.88 -16.55
N ASP A 62 -20.06 -3.52 -17.45
CA ASP A 62 -21.53 -3.52 -17.39
C ASP A 62 -22.03 -4.29 -16.16
N ALA A 63 -21.45 -5.44 -15.83
CA ALA A 63 -21.78 -6.15 -14.58
C ALA A 63 -21.47 -5.30 -13.34
N PHE A 64 -20.33 -4.60 -13.33
CA PHE A 64 -19.96 -3.71 -12.24
C PHE A 64 -20.92 -2.52 -12.12
N LYS A 65 -21.34 -1.93 -13.25
CA LYS A 65 -22.32 -0.85 -13.29
C LYS A 65 -23.67 -1.29 -12.72
N ASP A 66 -24.18 -2.44 -13.12
CA ASP A 66 -25.47 -2.93 -12.63
C ASP A 66 -25.41 -3.31 -11.15
N PHE A 67 -24.31 -3.94 -10.73
CA PHE A 67 -24.05 -4.24 -9.32
C PHE A 67 -23.97 -2.97 -8.47
N THR A 68 -23.22 -1.97 -8.92
CA THR A 68 -23.09 -0.69 -8.22
C THR A 68 -24.39 0.11 -8.22
N ALA A 69 -25.15 0.10 -9.31
CA ALA A 69 -26.47 0.74 -9.36
C ALA A 69 -27.45 0.08 -8.38
N ALA A 70 -27.45 -1.26 -8.28
CA ALA A 70 -28.26 -1.99 -7.31
C ALA A 70 -27.84 -1.73 -5.85
N THR A 71 -26.53 -1.55 -5.60
CA THR A 71 -25.96 -1.31 -4.26
C THR A 71 -25.84 0.17 -3.90
N ALA A 72 -26.14 1.11 -4.79
CA ALA A 72 -26.15 2.55 -4.52
C ALA A 72 -27.38 3.03 -3.73
N SER A 73 -28.17 2.12 -3.14
CA SER A 73 -29.19 2.54 -2.17
C SER A 73 -28.53 3.17 -0.94
N SER A 74 -29.18 4.18 -0.37
CA SER A 74 -28.67 4.90 0.81
C SER A 74 -28.35 3.95 1.98
N ALA A 75 -29.11 2.88 2.14
CA ALA A 75 -28.88 1.85 3.16
C ALA A 75 -27.59 1.03 2.90
N ALA A 76 -27.36 0.62 1.65
CA ALA A 76 -26.16 -0.16 1.30
C ALA A 76 -24.89 0.70 1.37
N LEU A 77 -24.96 1.97 0.99
CA LEU A 77 -23.86 2.93 1.19
C LEU A 77 -23.54 3.15 2.67
N LEU A 78 -24.57 3.25 3.53
CA LEU A 78 -24.39 3.33 4.97
C LEU A 78 -23.72 2.08 5.54
N LEU A 79 -24.17 0.88 5.14
CA LEU A 79 -23.56 -0.38 5.57
C LEU A 79 -22.10 -0.51 5.12
N PHE A 80 -21.81 -0.09 3.88
CA PHE A 80 -20.44 -0.10 3.36
C PHE A 80 -19.55 0.89 4.12
N ALA A 81 -20.03 2.10 4.40
CA ALA A 81 -19.32 3.08 5.22
C ALA A 81 -19.06 2.55 6.64
N LEU A 82 -20.02 1.85 7.23
CA LEU A 82 -19.91 1.25 8.56
C LEU A 82 -18.91 0.10 8.59
N ALA A 83 -18.95 -0.79 7.59
CA ALA A 83 -17.97 -1.86 7.42
C ALA A 83 -16.55 -1.29 7.22
N PHE A 84 -16.41 -0.26 6.39
CA PHE A 84 -15.12 0.40 6.17
C PHE A 84 -14.60 1.08 7.45
N ALA A 85 -15.46 1.77 8.20
CA ALA A 85 -15.11 2.37 9.48
C ALA A 85 -14.66 1.29 10.49
N LEU A 86 -15.32 0.15 10.55
CA LEU A 86 -14.91 -0.97 11.39
C LEU A 86 -13.53 -1.50 10.99
N VAL A 87 -13.27 -1.72 9.69
CA VAL A 87 -11.95 -2.15 9.21
C VAL A 87 -10.87 -1.13 9.61
N LEU A 88 -11.13 0.17 9.46
CA LEU A 88 -10.18 1.20 9.88
C LEU A 88 -9.92 1.19 11.39
N VAL A 89 -10.95 0.93 12.20
CA VAL A 89 -10.78 0.81 13.66
C VAL A 89 -9.95 -0.42 13.99
N PHE A 90 -10.26 -1.59 13.43
CA PHE A 90 -9.56 -2.85 13.74
C PHE A 90 -8.12 -2.89 13.20
N VAL A 91 -7.90 -2.40 11.97
CA VAL A 91 -6.56 -2.31 11.38
C VAL A 91 -5.78 -1.18 12.06
N GLY A 92 -6.40 -0.02 12.26
CA GLY A 92 -5.80 1.12 12.94
C GLY A 92 -5.40 0.83 14.39
N SER A 93 -6.20 0.04 15.13
CA SER A 93 -5.85 -0.41 16.48
C SER A 93 -4.74 -1.47 16.51
N SER A 94 -4.54 -2.18 15.39
CA SER A 94 -3.50 -3.20 15.26
C SER A 94 -2.19 -2.64 14.70
N LEU A 95 -2.22 -1.44 14.12
CA LEU A 95 -1.02 -0.68 13.77
C LEU A 95 -0.41 -0.14 15.05
N SER A 96 0.46 -0.95 15.69
CA SER A 96 1.41 -0.40 16.66
C SER A 96 2.11 0.78 15.99
N PRO A 97 2.21 1.95 16.66
CA PRO A 97 2.95 3.07 16.10
C PRO A 97 4.32 2.55 15.67
N PRO A 98 4.84 2.94 14.49
CA PRO A 98 6.15 2.48 14.06
C PRO A 98 7.11 2.85 15.17
N GLN A 99 7.55 1.85 15.93
CA GLN A 99 8.61 2.02 16.88
C GLN A 99 9.83 2.27 16.02
N PHE A 100 10.11 3.54 15.74
CA PHE A 100 11.44 3.99 15.35
C PHE A 100 12.33 3.63 16.53
N LYS A 101 12.74 2.36 16.61
CA LYS A 101 13.76 1.92 17.55
C LYS A 101 14.97 2.77 17.23
N ASP A 102 15.47 3.48 18.23
CA ASP A 102 16.63 4.40 18.21
C ASP A 102 17.96 3.75 17.76
N ARG A 103 17.93 2.67 17.00
CA ARG A 103 19.08 1.97 16.44
C ARG A 103 19.95 2.88 15.57
N ILE A 104 19.37 3.88 14.91
CA ILE A 104 20.14 4.85 14.11
C ILE A 104 20.98 5.76 15.02
N PHE A 105 20.42 6.23 16.15
CA PHE A 105 21.16 7.07 17.10
C PHE A 105 22.24 6.28 17.86
N TYR A 106 21.96 5.04 18.28
CA TYR A 106 22.97 4.19 18.93
C TYR A 106 24.16 3.86 18.01
N SER A 107 23.90 3.64 16.71
CA SER A 107 24.96 3.36 15.71
C SER A 107 25.89 4.56 15.51
N LEU A 108 25.35 5.77 15.46
CA LEU A 108 26.15 6.99 15.30
C LEU A 108 26.95 7.32 16.56
N TYR A 109 26.35 7.12 17.75
CA TYR A 109 27.03 7.36 19.03
C TYR A 109 28.18 6.37 19.28
N ALA A 110 28.00 5.11 18.90
CA ALA A 110 29.05 4.08 19.01
C ALA A 110 30.24 4.34 18.08
N PHE A 111 29.98 4.85 16.87
CA PHE A 111 31.05 5.20 15.92
C PHE A 111 31.87 6.40 16.39
N ASN A 112 31.20 7.42 16.94
CA ASN A 112 31.86 8.64 17.43
C ASN A 112 32.76 8.38 18.65
N ARG A 113 32.34 7.49 19.57
CA ARG A 113 33.10 7.14 20.78
C ARG A 113 34.47 6.49 20.51
N SER A 114 34.69 5.93 19.32
CA SER A 114 36.01 5.35 18.97
C SER A 114 37.01 6.43 18.55
N ARG A 115 36.57 7.45 17.79
CA ARG A 115 37.39 8.59 17.37
C ARG A 115 37.71 9.52 18.54
N ASP A 116 36.73 9.78 19.40
CA ASP A 116 36.89 10.67 20.55
C ASP A 116 37.94 10.11 21.55
N ARG A 117 38.00 8.80 21.73
CA ARG A 117 38.99 8.16 22.61
C ARG A 117 40.42 8.32 22.11
N TRP A 118 40.64 8.31 20.80
CA TRP A 118 41.97 8.53 20.21
C TRP A 118 42.43 9.98 20.45
N LEU A 119 41.54 10.96 20.21
CA LEU A 119 41.85 12.38 20.42
C LEU A 119 42.11 12.70 21.88
N LEU A 120 41.25 12.19 22.78
CA LEU A 120 41.43 12.36 24.23
C LEU A 120 42.72 11.72 24.73
N ARG A 121 43.10 10.55 24.18
CA ARG A 121 44.35 9.88 24.52
C ARG A 121 45.57 10.62 23.98
N TRP A 122 45.49 11.16 22.76
CA TRP A 122 46.53 12.00 22.16
C TRP A 122 46.72 13.30 22.96
N LEU A 123 45.62 13.96 23.37
CA LEU A 123 45.66 15.17 24.21
C LEU A 123 46.32 14.88 25.56
N ALA A 124 45.90 13.79 26.23
CA ALA A 124 46.45 13.41 27.54
C ALA A 124 47.96 13.10 27.49
N LEU A 125 48.45 12.55 26.38
CA LEU A 125 49.89 12.31 26.16
C LEU A 125 50.67 13.62 25.98
N HIS A 126 50.09 14.62 25.31
CA HIS A 126 50.72 15.92 25.14
C HIS A 126 50.70 16.76 26.43
N GLU A 127 49.61 16.74 27.18
CA GLU A 127 49.48 17.49 28.44
C GLU A 127 50.40 16.96 29.55
N ASN A 128 50.68 15.65 29.56
CA ASN A 128 51.57 15.04 30.54
C ASN A 128 53.00 14.81 30.00
N SER A 129 53.32 15.35 28.82
CA SER A 129 54.69 15.31 28.34
C SER A 129 55.55 16.29 29.14
N PRO A 130 56.70 15.85 29.70
CA PRO A 130 57.58 16.76 30.42
C PRO A 130 58.09 17.80 29.43
N ALA A 131 57.66 19.05 29.59
CA ALA A 131 58.28 20.18 28.93
C ALA A 131 59.69 20.29 29.49
N THR A 132 60.67 19.87 28.69
CA THR A 132 62.09 19.99 29.03
C THR A 132 62.43 21.47 29.21
N LEU A 133 62.77 21.84 30.44
CA LEU A 133 63.69 22.93 30.74
C LEU A 133 65.08 22.60 30.16
#